data_AF-X1W0E8-F1
#
_entry.id   AF-X1W0E8-F1
#
_cell.length_a   1.000
_cell.length_b   1.000
_cell.length_c   1.000
_cell.angle_alpha   90.00
_cell.angle_beta   90.00
_cell.angle_gamma   90.00
#
_symmetry.space_group_name_H-M   'P 1'
#
loop_
_entity.id
_entity.type
_entity.pdbx_description
1 polymer ?
#
loop_
_entity_poly.entity_id
_entity_poly.type
_entity_poly.pdbx_seq_one_letter_code
_entity_poly.pdbx_strand_id
1 'polypeptide(L)'
;NKTIFFLDNLSLQIVKKVFDVSKINMNDLIRFRWSVSFHRKGLRKLFVSRKPQGKHPMKFIGGKEFGGNREVERYGINWRGYWIDYDREKAKGLRNNFQNLKFFTEEKIFLCQHSLRIRATIDRESYISKDIFLLGHLKEKADKL
;
A
#
# COMPACT_ATOMS: atom_id res chain seq x y z
N ASN A 1 16.28 5.08 -20.19
CA ASN A 1 16.52 3.66 -20.52
C ASN A 1 16.30 2.78 -19.31
N LYS A 2 15.17 2.06 -19.24
CA LYS A 2 14.93 1.01 -18.24
C LYS A 2 14.97 -0.33 -18.96
N THR A 3 16.11 -1.02 -18.90
CA THR A 3 16.24 -2.37 -19.42
C THR A 3 15.55 -3.33 -18.45
N ILE A 4 14.54 -4.05 -18.92
CA ILE A 4 13.92 -5.15 -18.20
C ILE A 4 14.58 -6.43 -18.68
N PHE A 5 15.23 -7.15 -17.77
CA PHE A 5 15.83 -8.45 -18.07
C PHE A 5 14.74 -9.52 -17.96
N PHE A 6 14.52 -10.24 -19.05
CA PHE A 6 13.67 -11.42 -19.10
C PHE A 6 14.56 -12.66 -19.07
N LEU A 7 14.19 -13.64 -18.25
CA LEU A 7 15.01 -14.84 -18.01
C LEU A 7 15.00 -15.79 -19.22
N ASP A 8 13.97 -15.74 -20.05
CA ASP A 8 13.80 -16.60 -21.22
C ASP A 8 12.91 -15.96 -22.31
N ASN A 9 12.90 -16.58 -23.48
CA ASN A 9 12.07 -16.18 -24.62
C ASN A 9 10.56 -16.27 -24.32
N LEU A 10 10.14 -17.18 -23.42
CA LEU A 10 8.74 -17.33 -23.03
C LEU A 10 8.25 -16.10 -22.27
N SER A 11 9.04 -15.62 -21.31
CA SER A 11 8.79 -14.40 -20.54
C SER A 11 8.68 -13.19 -21.46
N LEU A 12 9.56 -13.08 -22.46
CA LEU A 12 9.49 -12.01 -23.46
C LEU A 12 8.22 -12.11 -24.32
N GLN A 13 7.82 -13.30 -24.75
CA GLN A 13 6.60 -13.51 -25.53
C GLN A 13 5.33 -13.22 -24.72
N ILE A 14 5.28 -13.62 -23.44
CA ILE A 14 4.18 -13.29 -22.53
C ILE A 14 4.05 -11.79 -22.40
N VAL A 15 5.17 -11.09 -22.16
CA VAL A 15 5.17 -9.64 -22.01
C VAL A 15 4.75 -8.96 -23.32
N LYS A 16 5.30 -9.36 -24.47
CA LYS A 16 4.88 -8.85 -25.78
C LYS A 16 3.39 -9.04 -26.01
N LYS A 17 2.85 -10.23 -25.75
CA LYS A 17 1.40 -10.48 -25.86
C LYS A 17 0.58 -9.59 -24.92
N VAL A 18 1.01 -9.42 -23.66
CA VAL A 18 0.33 -8.52 -22.72
C VAL A 18 0.32 -7.08 -23.25
N PHE A 19 1.43 -6.59 -23.79
CA PHE A 19 1.53 -5.24 -24.35
C PHE A 19 0.81 -5.07 -25.70
N ASP A 20 0.84 -6.07 -26.58
CA ASP A 20 0.23 -6.04 -27.92
C ASP A 20 -1.30 -6.21 -27.87
N VAL A 21 -1.81 -6.94 -26.87
CA VAL A 21 -3.26 -7.18 -26.70
C VAL A 21 -3.94 -6.05 -25.91
N SER A 22 -3.22 -5.33 -25.05
CA SER A 22 -3.84 -4.31 -24.19
C SER A 22 -3.70 -2.89 -24.76
N LYS A 23 -4.78 -2.34 -25.34
CA LYS A 23 -4.97 -0.86 -25.43
C LYS A 23 -5.27 -0.22 -24.06
N ILE A 24 -5.07 -0.95 -22.97
CA ILE A 24 -5.56 -0.63 -21.64
C ILE A 24 -4.38 -0.15 -20.80
N ASN A 25 -4.46 1.09 -20.31
CA ASN A 25 -3.44 1.61 -19.41
C ASN A 25 -3.69 1.10 -18.00
N MET A 26 -2.63 1.04 -17.18
CA MET A 26 -2.78 0.66 -15.77
C MET A 26 -3.75 1.58 -15.00
N ASN A 27 -3.83 2.87 -15.38
CA ASN A 27 -4.81 3.79 -14.81
C ASN A 27 -6.25 3.46 -15.20
N ASP A 28 -6.49 2.70 -16.27
CA ASP A 28 -7.84 2.24 -16.62
C ASP A 28 -8.32 1.10 -15.71
N LEU A 29 -7.37 0.37 -15.10
CA LEU A 29 -7.62 -0.82 -14.29
C LEU A 29 -7.51 -0.56 -12.79
N ILE A 30 -6.58 0.30 -12.38
CA ILE A 30 -6.21 0.48 -10.98
C ILE A 30 -6.30 1.95 -10.61
N ARG A 31 -6.97 2.23 -9.49
CA ARG A 31 -6.96 3.54 -8.82
C ARG A 31 -5.97 3.52 -7.67
N PHE A 32 -4.92 4.32 -7.77
CA PHE A 32 -3.96 4.50 -6.67
C PHE A 32 -4.38 5.61 -5.70
N ARG A 33 -4.15 5.39 -4.41
CA ARG A 33 -4.37 6.35 -3.32
C ARG A 33 -3.17 6.39 -2.39
N TRP A 34 -2.95 7.56 -1.79
CA TRP A 34 -2.00 7.74 -0.70
C TRP A 34 -2.56 7.18 0.60
N SER A 35 -1.66 6.71 1.46
CA SER A 35 -1.99 6.14 2.74
C SER A 35 -1.84 7.14 3.89
N VAL A 36 -1.91 6.67 5.15
CA VAL A 36 -1.77 7.50 6.34
C VAL A 36 -0.41 8.20 6.38
N SER A 37 -0.42 9.52 6.41
CA SER A 37 0.75 10.35 6.62
C SER A 37 0.72 10.96 8.03
N PHE A 38 1.92 11.28 8.54
CA PHE A 38 2.11 11.99 9.80
C PHE A 38 3.11 13.11 9.58
N HIS A 39 2.62 14.31 9.24
CA HIS A 39 3.48 15.43 8.86
C HIS A 39 4.07 16.19 10.06
N ARG A 40 3.40 16.13 11.22
CA ARG A 40 3.85 16.82 12.44
C ARG A 40 4.73 15.92 13.30
N LYS A 41 5.85 16.46 13.79
CA LYS A 41 6.77 15.76 14.70
C LYS A 41 6.01 15.25 15.93
N GLY A 42 6.28 14.01 16.34
CA GLY A 42 5.66 13.38 17.50
C GLY A 42 4.24 12.84 17.28
N LEU A 43 3.52 13.29 16.25
CA LEU A 43 2.13 12.91 16.01
C LEU A 43 1.93 11.39 15.84
N ARG A 44 2.81 10.73 15.09
CA ARG A 44 2.80 9.27 14.93
C ARG A 44 2.75 8.53 16.27
N LYS A 45 3.45 9.04 17.30
CA LYS A 45 3.55 8.39 18.62
C LYS A 45 2.21 8.38 19.38
N LEU A 46 1.28 9.24 18.99
CA LEU A 46 -0.07 9.29 19.58
C LEU A 46 -1.03 8.24 19.00
N PHE A 47 -0.65 7.59 17.90
CA PHE A 47 -1.49 6.64 17.17
C PHE A 47 -0.83 5.28 16.97
N VAL A 48 0.50 5.20 16.86
CA VAL A 48 1.20 3.97 16.48
C VAL A 48 1.97 3.34 17.65
N SER A 49 1.70 2.08 17.93
CA SER A 49 2.22 1.31 19.07
C SER A 49 2.71 -0.09 18.65
N ARG A 50 3.37 -0.80 19.58
CA ARG A 50 3.79 -2.21 19.40
C ARG A 50 2.75 -3.23 19.91
N LYS A 51 1.67 -2.74 20.52
CA LYS A 51 0.57 -3.52 21.08
C LYS A 51 -0.74 -2.87 20.65
N PRO A 52 -1.83 -3.62 20.45
CA PRO A 52 -3.13 -3.03 20.14
C PRO A 52 -3.55 -2.11 21.29
N GLN A 53 -3.69 -0.81 20.99
CA GLN A 53 -4.03 0.23 21.96
C GLN A 53 -4.98 1.24 21.31
N GLY A 54 -5.77 1.94 22.14
CA GLY A 54 -6.70 2.96 21.68
C GLY A 54 -8.09 2.42 21.37
N LYS A 55 -8.90 3.24 20.69
CA LYS A 55 -10.32 2.96 20.44
C LYS A 55 -10.52 1.99 19.28
N HIS A 56 -9.67 2.09 18.26
CA HIS A 56 -9.78 1.30 17.02
C HIS A 56 -8.42 0.72 16.62
N PRO A 57 -7.88 -0.25 17.38
CA PRO A 57 -6.56 -0.82 17.10
C PRO A 57 -6.59 -1.70 15.83
N MET A 58 -5.78 -1.33 14.84
CA MET A 58 -5.64 -2.04 13.57
C MET A 58 -4.18 -2.39 13.30
N LYS A 59 -3.92 -3.50 12.59
CA LYS A 59 -2.55 -3.83 12.16
C LYS A 59 -2.02 -2.75 11.21
N PHE A 60 -0.79 -2.32 11.44
CA PHE A 60 -0.16 -1.20 10.72
C PHE A 60 1.16 -1.59 10.08
N ILE A 61 1.32 -1.25 8.80
CA ILE A 61 2.55 -1.43 8.01
C ILE A 61 3.24 -0.07 7.82
N GLY A 62 4.57 -0.03 7.89
CA GLY A 62 5.34 1.21 7.90
C GLY A 62 5.35 1.84 9.29
N GLY A 63 5.17 1.00 10.31
CA GLY A 63 5.03 1.44 11.69
C GLY A 63 6.31 1.98 12.29
N LYS A 64 7.50 1.60 11.84
CA LYS A 64 8.77 2.08 12.41
C LYS A 64 9.03 3.57 12.06
N GLU A 65 9.44 4.38 13.04
CA GLU A 65 9.59 5.86 12.93
C GLU A 65 10.52 6.30 11.78
N PHE A 66 11.63 5.58 11.60
CA PHE A 66 12.56 5.70 10.47
C PHE A 66 12.59 4.40 9.63
N GLY A 67 11.43 3.72 9.57
CA GLY A 67 11.26 2.48 8.83
C GLY A 67 11.17 2.72 7.33
N GLY A 68 11.98 2.01 6.56
CA GLY A 68 11.72 1.84 5.15
C GLY A 68 10.51 0.92 4.89
N ASN A 69 10.15 0.83 3.62
CA ASN A 69 9.07 0.00 3.07
C ASN A 69 9.41 -1.52 2.99
N ARG A 70 10.18 -2.06 3.94
CA ARG A 70 10.66 -3.47 3.91
C ARG A 70 9.66 -4.49 4.47
N GLU A 71 8.52 -4.05 4.97
CA GLU A 71 7.42 -4.94 5.36
C GLU A 71 6.63 -5.45 4.15
N VAL A 72 6.77 -4.79 2.99
CA VAL A 72 6.21 -5.25 1.72
C VAL A 72 7.34 -5.86 0.90
N GLU A 73 7.22 -7.16 0.66
CA GLU A 73 8.14 -7.96 -0.12
C GLU A 73 7.51 -8.32 -1.47
N ARG A 74 8.24 -9.00 -2.35
CA ARG A 74 7.62 -9.54 -3.55
C ARG A 74 6.73 -10.71 -3.11
N TYR A 75 5.44 -10.63 -3.40
CA TYR A 75 4.44 -11.67 -3.09
C TYR A 75 4.11 -11.89 -1.62
N GLY A 76 4.48 -10.97 -0.72
CA GLY A 76 4.19 -11.15 0.70
C GLY A 76 4.30 -9.89 1.54
N ILE A 77 3.71 -9.99 2.73
CA ILE A 77 3.78 -8.98 3.78
C ILE A 77 4.50 -9.60 4.98
N ASN A 78 5.60 -8.98 5.39
CA ASN A 78 6.34 -9.32 6.60
C ASN A 78 6.03 -8.26 7.67
N TRP A 79 4.87 -8.42 8.32
CA TRP A 79 4.38 -7.45 9.30
C TRP A 79 5.23 -7.45 10.56
N ARG A 80 5.70 -6.27 10.97
CA ARG A 80 6.64 -6.13 12.11
C ARG A 80 5.96 -5.87 13.44
N GLY A 81 4.70 -6.26 13.61
CA GLY A 81 3.99 -6.16 14.89
C GLY A 81 3.67 -4.72 15.31
N TYR A 82 3.43 -3.83 14.34
CA TYR A 82 2.96 -2.47 14.63
C TYR A 82 1.45 -2.37 14.52
N TRP A 83 0.87 -1.58 15.41
CA TRP A 83 -0.55 -1.29 15.46
C TRP A 83 -0.77 0.21 15.31
N ILE A 84 -1.93 0.60 14.78
CA ILE A 84 -2.40 1.98 14.74
C ILE A 84 -3.78 2.05 15.39
N ASP A 85 -3.98 3.01 16.29
CA ASP A 85 -5.30 3.44 16.72
C ASP A 85 -5.94 4.27 15.59
N TYR A 86 -6.83 3.68 14.79
CA TYR A 86 -7.45 4.35 13.66
C TYR A 86 -8.63 5.25 14.07
N ASP A 87 -8.44 6.05 15.13
CA ASP A 87 -9.44 7.02 15.61
C ASP A 87 -9.45 8.27 14.71
N ARG A 88 -10.39 8.30 13.76
CA ARG A 88 -10.55 9.40 12.80
C ARG A 88 -10.94 10.72 13.46
N GLU A 89 -11.69 10.70 14.56
CA GLU A 89 -12.13 11.92 15.25
C GLU A 89 -10.97 12.55 16.01
N LYS A 90 -10.20 11.74 16.75
CA LYS A 90 -8.95 12.18 17.38
C LYS A 90 -7.97 12.72 16.34
N ALA A 91 -7.81 12.01 15.21
CA ALA A 91 -6.91 12.42 14.14
C ALA A 91 -7.34 13.74 13.49
N LYS A 92 -8.64 13.94 13.25
CA LYS A 92 -9.22 15.19 12.77
C LYS A 92 -8.99 16.35 13.75
N GLY A 93 -9.21 16.13 15.05
CA GLY A 93 -8.96 17.12 16.10
C GLY A 93 -7.49 17.59 16.15
N LEU A 94 -6.56 16.70 15.82
CA LEU A 94 -5.12 17.00 15.73
C LEU A 94 -4.67 17.54 14.35
N ARG A 95 -5.62 17.82 13.46
CA ARG A 95 -5.39 18.26 12.06
C ARG A 95 -4.59 17.24 11.24
N ASN A 96 -4.85 15.95 11.43
CA ASN A 96 -4.26 14.84 10.69
C ASN A 96 -5.34 13.90 10.18
N ASN A 97 -6.01 14.30 9.10
CA ASN A 97 -7.17 13.58 8.61
C ASN A 97 -6.79 12.20 8.07
N PHE A 98 -7.18 11.15 8.80
CA PHE A 98 -7.11 9.78 8.30
C PHE A 98 -8.14 9.56 7.18
N GLN A 99 -7.75 8.77 6.17
CA GLN A 99 -8.61 8.42 5.06
C GLN A 99 -9.82 7.58 5.53
N ASN A 100 -10.80 7.37 4.65
CA ASN A 100 -11.90 6.45 4.94
C ASN A 100 -11.33 5.03 5.16
N LEU A 101 -11.77 4.36 6.22
CA LEU A 101 -11.34 3.01 6.57
C LEU A 101 -11.61 2.00 5.44
N LYS A 102 -12.65 2.23 4.62
CA LYS A 102 -13.00 1.38 3.48
C LYS A 102 -11.82 1.17 2.50
N PHE A 103 -10.97 2.18 2.33
CA PHE A 103 -9.76 2.08 1.49
C PHE A 103 -8.73 1.08 2.01
N PHE A 104 -8.83 0.67 3.26
CA PHE A 104 -7.93 -0.31 3.84
C PHE A 104 -8.57 -1.68 4.00
N THR A 105 -9.88 -1.76 4.15
CA THR A 105 -10.61 -3.03 4.33
C THR A 105 -10.96 -3.71 3.02
N GLU A 106 -10.98 -2.98 1.90
CA GLU A 106 -11.09 -3.57 0.56
C GLU A 106 -9.77 -4.23 0.14
N GLU A 107 -9.86 -5.26 -0.72
CA GLU A 107 -8.67 -5.87 -1.33
C GLU A 107 -7.90 -4.79 -2.11
N LYS A 108 -6.58 -4.79 -1.91
CA LYS A 108 -5.72 -3.75 -2.46
C LYS A 108 -4.32 -4.25 -2.71
N ILE A 109 -3.60 -3.56 -3.57
CA ILE A 109 -2.18 -3.76 -3.81
C ILE A 109 -1.41 -2.72 -2.99
N PHE A 110 -0.48 -3.16 -2.15
CA PHE A 110 0.57 -2.29 -1.65
C PHE A 110 1.67 -2.15 -2.68
N LEU A 111 2.04 -0.92 -3.03
CA LEU A 111 3.19 -0.61 -3.88
C LEU A 111 4.20 0.24 -3.10
N CYS A 112 5.43 -0.26 -2.97
CA CYS A 112 6.51 0.43 -2.28
C CYS A 112 6.96 1.70 -3.01
N GLN A 113 6.84 2.86 -2.36
CA GLN A 113 7.40 4.11 -2.88
C GLN A 113 8.92 4.19 -2.64
N HIS A 114 9.65 4.89 -3.50
CA HIS A 114 11.11 5.11 -3.36
C HIS A 114 11.94 3.83 -3.18
N SER A 115 11.51 2.72 -3.80
CA SER A 115 12.26 1.46 -3.80
C SER A 115 13.17 1.38 -5.03
N LEU A 116 14.39 0.83 -4.87
CA LEU A 116 15.34 0.62 -5.98
C LEU A 116 14.77 -0.28 -7.09
N ARG A 117 13.83 -1.16 -6.72
CA ARG A 117 13.10 -2.06 -7.60
C ARG A 117 11.64 -2.05 -7.18
N ILE A 118 10.72 -2.15 -8.14
CA ILE A 118 9.29 -2.28 -7.87
C ILE A 118 9.08 -3.46 -6.92
N ARG A 119 8.45 -3.18 -5.79
CA ARG A 119 7.99 -4.16 -4.81
C ARG A 119 6.53 -3.88 -4.53
N ALA A 120 5.72 -4.90 -4.76
CA ALA A 120 4.29 -4.85 -4.53
C ALA A 120 3.77 -6.21 -4.10
N THR A 121 2.65 -6.20 -3.38
CA THR A 121 1.91 -7.40 -2.99
C THR A 121 0.43 -7.06 -2.85
N ILE A 122 -0.43 -8.07 -2.97
CA ILE A 122 -1.84 -7.96 -2.61
C ILE A 122 -1.96 -8.04 -1.09
N ASP A 123 -2.82 -7.21 -0.53
CA ASP A 123 -3.25 -7.27 0.85
C ASP A 123 -4.65 -7.86 0.95
N ARG A 124 -4.73 -8.99 1.65
CA ARG A 124 -5.98 -9.69 1.99
C ARG A 124 -6.29 -9.66 3.49
N GLU A 125 -5.41 -9.05 4.29
CA GLU A 125 -5.52 -8.98 5.75
C GLU A 125 -6.01 -7.61 6.25
N SER A 126 -6.34 -6.69 5.33
CA SER A 126 -6.87 -5.35 5.65
C SER A 126 -5.91 -4.49 6.48
N TYR A 127 -4.62 -4.55 6.19
CA TYR A 127 -3.62 -3.73 6.86
C TYR A 127 -3.85 -2.23 6.60
N ILE A 128 -3.68 -1.41 7.64
CA ILE A 128 -3.46 0.03 7.50
C ILE A 128 -1.99 0.24 7.16
N SER A 129 -1.64 1.24 6.35
CA SER A 129 -0.23 1.51 6.03
C SER A 129 0.17 2.97 6.13
N LYS A 130 1.47 3.23 6.22
CA LYS A 130 2.05 4.56 6.11
C LYS A 130 2.13 5.02 4.64
N ASP A 131 2.20 6.33 4.41
CA ASP A 131 2.38 7.01 3.12
C ASP A 131 3.65 6.64 2.33
N ILE A 132 4.51 5.76 2.86
CA ILE A 132 5.62 5.13 2.12
C ILE A 132 5.14 4.00 1.18
N PHE A 133 3.85 3.69 1.19
CA PHE A 133 3.17 2.77 0.29
C PHE A 133 2.04 3.48 -0.45
N LEU A 134 1.86 3.14 -1.73
CA LEU A 134 0.65 3.45 -2.49
C LEU A 134 -0.32 2.28 -2.41
N LEU A 135 -1.62 2.58 -2.33
CA LEU A 135 -2.70 1.60 -2.32
C LEU A 135 -3.36 1.57 -3.68
N GLY A 136 -3.23 0.46 -4.41
CA GLY A 136 -3.92 0.24 -5.67
C GLY A 136 -5.20 -0.55 -5.46
N HIS A 137 -6.33 -0.02 -5.90
CA HIS A 137 -7.61 -0.72 -5.92
C HIS A 137 -8.05 -0.96 -7.35
N LEU A 138 -8.63 -2.12 -7.64
CA LEU A 138 -9.25 -2.37 -8.92
C LEU A 138 -10.41 -1.39 -9.15
N LYS A 139 -10.55 -0.94 -10.40
CA LYS A 139 -11.71 -0.18 -10.87
C LYS A 139 -12.73 -1.16 -11.41
N GLU A 140 -14.01 -0.81 -11.34
CA GLU A 140 -15.13 -1.64 -11.88
C GLU A 140 -14.95 -2.04 -13.34
N LYS A 141 -14.22 -1.25 -14.14
CA LYS A 141 -13.90 -1.58 -15.54
C LYS A 141 -12.98 -2.80 -15.66
N ALA A 142 -12.15 -3.06 -14.66
CA ALA A 142 -11.28 -4.23 -14.60
C ALA A 142 -12.06 -5.52 -14.36
N ASP A 143 -13.15 -5.46 -13.57
CA ASP A 143 -13.98 -6.63 -13.26
C ASP A 143 -14.76 -7.15 -14.48
N LYS A 144 -14.79 -6.40 -15.58
CA LYS A 144 -15.55 -6.69 -16.80
C LYS A 144 -14.68 -7.12 -17.99
N LEU A 145 -13.36 -7.27 -17.79
CA LEU A 145 -12.39 -7.75 -18.79
C LEU A 145 -12.09 -9.23 -18.58
#